data_AF-A0A843T8V5-F1
#
_entry.id   AF-A0A843T8V5-F1
#
_cell.length_a   1.000
_cell.length_b   1.000
_cell.length_c   1.000
_cell.angle_alpha   90.00
_cell.angle_beta   90.00
_cell.angle_gamma   90.00
#
_symmetry.space_group_name_H-M   'P 1'
#
loop_
_entity.id
_entity.type
_entity.pdbx_description
1 polymer ?
#
loop_
_entity_poly.entity_id
_entity_poly.type
_entity_poly.pdbx_seq_one_letter_code
_entity_poly.pdbx_strand_id
1 'polypeptide(L)'
;MQRAGQHRARPIIDWHLFQLVFIVSRLPELAGGTRGLGEAAQTRLSILWFPAGGGKTEAFLGLIVWNLFFDRLTGKHLGVSAFLRYPLRLLTYQQLQRVSWVLGQAEEVRLSHDIPGQPFSLGYYVGQSTTPNRINDRDHRRLRQDGVPANWQRVFRCPSCASRSVGLRYNHDLRLVEHYCQSAGCRTGGGRLQVYIVDDDLYRYLPTVIVSTVDKLAQVGQNRRFSQLFGRCELFCPVHGAAFRGSNRYMCPASAAAADGSRIEECGGATVLWGPFERAAPSLHVQDEMHLMREGLATFDSHYETTALELQRSIADGSTGWSLIGATATIEGYRAQANHLYLRDGVRFPAPGPEAYTSFYYETDDALLGRLYVGVLGVGRTHTPSVARAIALLYQIVDGIRRGATRDLEAANEYLNLAGASLDRSSSG
;
A
#
# COMPACT_ATOMS: atom_id res chain seq x y z
N MET A 1 0.27 14.51 -6.40
CA MET A 1 1.39 13.62 -6.75
C MET A 1 2.74 14.34 -6.82
N GLN A 2 2.90 15.40 -7.62
CA GLN A 2 4.14 16.21 -7.64
C GLN A 2 4.59 16.69 -6.25
N ARG A 3 3.67 17.26 -5.44
CA ARG A 3 3.96 17.65 -4.04
C ARG A 3 4.53 16.50 -3.20
N ALA A 4 3.93 15.31 -3.29
CA ALA A 4 4.43 14.10 -2.62
C ALA A 4 5.78 13.62 -3.18
N GLY A 5 6.03 13.89 -4.46
CA GLY A 5 7.30 13.58 -5.14
C GLY A 5 8.47 14.42 -4.66
N GLN A 6 8.26 15.68 -4.26
CA GLN A 6 9.34 16.60 -3.87
C GLN A 6 10.19 16.10 -2.69
N HIS A 7 9.63 15.24 -1.82
CA HIS A 7 10.32 14.71 -0.65
C HIS A 7 11.10 13.41 -0.90
N ARG A 8 11.16 12.97 -2.16
CA ARG A 8 11.89 11.77 -2.58
C ARG A 8 13.32 12.11 -2.95
N ALA A 9 14.21 11.11 -2.86
CA ALA A 9 15.58 11.22 -3.37
C ALA A 9 15.63 11.50 -4.89
N ARG A 10 14.63 11.01 -5.64
CA ARG A 10 14.36 11.40 -7.03
C ARG A 10 12.97 12.02 -7.08
N PRO A 11 12.85 13.35 -7.24
CA PRO A 11 11.56 14.02 -7.26
C PRO A 11 10.73 13.58 -8.45
N ILE A 12 9.41 13.53 -8.27
CA ILE A 12 8.47 13.38 -9.38
C ILE A 12 8.29 14.76 -9.99
N ILE A 13 9.06 15.06 -11.03
CA ILE A 13 8.94 16.31 -11.79
C ILE A 13 7.77 16.21 -12.76
N ASP A 14 7.67 15.09 -13.49
CA ASP A 14 6.68 14.85 -14.52
C ASP A 14 6.07 13.45 -14.42
N TRP A 15 4.94 13.29 -15.09
CA TRP A 15 4.31 11.99 -15.29
C TRP A 15 4.85 11.34 -16.55
N HIS A 16 5.15 10.04 -16.48
CA HIS A 16 5.35 9.24 -17.67
C HIS A 16 4.01 9.04 -18.38
N LEU A 17 4.02 9.09 -19.71
CA LEU A 17 2.80 8.99 -20.53
C LEU A 17 1.97 7.75 -20.21
N PHE A 18 2.61 6.59 -20.01
CA PHE A 18 1.90 5.35 -19.67
C PHE A 18 1.14 5.46 -18.34
N GLN A 19 1.63 6.25 -17.37
CA GLN A 19 0.96 6.41 -16.08
C GLN A 19 -0.36 7.15 -16.26
N LEU A 20 -0.35 8.22 -17.07
CA LEU A 20 -1.55 8.99 -17.38
C LEU A 20 -2.55 8.15 -18.17
N VAL A 21 -2.09 7.47 -19.23
CA VAL A 21 -2.97 6.63 -20.04
C VAL A 21 -3.54 5.48 -19.22
N PHE A 22 -2.73 4.86 -18.35
CA PHE A 22 -3.22 3.84 -17.42
C PHE A 22 -4.32 4.40 -16.52
N ILE A 23 -4.09 5.51 -15.82
CA ILE A 23 -5.07 6.13 -14.93
C ILE A 23 -6.37 6.45 -15.69
N VAL A 24 -6.28 7.17 -16.81
CA VAL A 24 -7.43 7.58 -17.62
C VAL A 24 -8.22 6.37 -18.12
N SER A 25 -7.53 5.31 -18.57
CA SER A 25 -8.19 4.10 -19.06
C SER A 25 -9.02 3.38 -17.99
N ARG A 26 -8.73 3.58 -16.70
CA ARG A 26 -9.39 2.92 -15.57
C ARG A 26 -10.55 3.73 -14.98
N LEU A 27 -10.65 5.02 -15.28
CA LEU A 27 -11.70 5.88 -14.71
C LEU A 27 -13.13 5.41 -15.05
N PRO A 28 -13.46 4.95 -16.27
CA PRO A 28 -14.82 4.48 -16.57
C PRO A 28 -15.25 3.27 -15.74
N GLU A 29 -14.31 2.39 -15.37
CA GLU A 29 -14.60 1.22 -14.55
C GLU A 29 -14.95 1.63 -13.11
N LEU A 30 -14.16 2.53 -12.52
CA LEU A 30 -14.39 3.06 -11.18
C LEU A 30 -15.64 3.95 -11.11
N ALA A 31 -15.85 4.81 -12.10
CA ALA A 31 -17.03 5.66 -12.18
C ALA A 31 -18.30 4.88 -12.54
N GLY A 32 -18.18 3.84 -13.39
CA GLY A 32 -19.30 3.02 -13.85
C GLY A 32 -20.03 2.31 -12.72
N GLY A 33 -19.32 1.91 -11.66
CA GLY A 33 -19.91 1.36 -10.44
C GLY A 33 -20.90 2.32 -9.77
N THR A 34 -20.65 3.63 -9.80
CA THR A 34 -21.56 4.63 -9.20
C THR A 34 -22.80 4.95 -10.02
N ARG A 35 -22.81 4.60 -11.32
CA ARG A 35 -23.88 4.95 -12.26
C ARG A 35 -24.73 3.76 -12.71
N GLY A 36 -24.50 2.56 -12.16
CA GLY A 36 -25.18 1.34 -12.59
C GLY A 36 -24.85 0.91 -14.01
N LEU A 37 -23.73 1.37 -14.59
CA LEU A 37 -23.39 1.23 -16.00
C LEU A 37 -22.46 0.05 -16.33
N GLY A 38 -22.20 -0.89 -15.41
CA GLY A 38 -21.13 -1.86 -15.66
C GLY A 38 -21.19 -3.15 -14.89
N GLU A 39 -22.08 -4.07 -15.28
CA GLU A 39 -21.87 -5.50 -15.02
C GLU A 39 -20.72 -6.05 -15.90
N ALA A 40 -20.55 -5.55 -17.12
CA ALA A 40 -19.55 -6.06 -18.07
C ALA A 40 -18.09 -5.65 -17.74
N ALA A 41 -17.87 -4.55 -17.00
CA ALA A 41 -16.53 -4.03 -16.71
C ALA A 41 -15.84 -4.74 -15.51
N GLN A 42 -16.61 -5.46 -14.69
CA GLN A 42 -16.14 -6.04 -13.41
C GLN A 42 -15.57 -7.46 -13.54
N THR A 43 -15.44 -7.98 -14.76
CA THR A 43 -14.98 -9.36 -15.03
C THR A 43 -13.48 -9.45 -15.33
N ARG A 44 -12.78 -8.31 -15.40
CA ARG A 44 -11.38 -8.25 -15.83
C ARG A 44 -10.45 -7.84 -14.68
N LEU A 45 -9.21 -8.30 -14.76
CA LEU A 45 -8.09 -7.87 -13.92
C LEU A 45 -7.13 -7.04 -14.77
N SER A 46 -6.89 -5.79 -14.37
CA SER A 46 -5.96 -4.92 -15.08
C SER A 46 -4.52 -5.20 -14.62
N ILE A 47 -3.69 -5.76 -15.48
CA ILE A 47 -2.29 -6.04 -15.18
C ILE A 47 -1.43 -4.84 -15.56
N LEU A 48 -0.92 -4.11 -14.58
CA LEU A 48 0.02 -3.03 -14.78
C LEU A 48 1.44 -3.59 -14.83
N TRP A 49 1.99 -3.70 -16.03
CA TRP A 49 3.32 -4.23 -16.28
C TRP A 49 4.27 -3.14 -16.79
N PHE A 50 5.34 -2.94 -16.05
CA PHE A 50 6.47 -2.08 -16.40
C PHE A 50 7.70 -2.59 -15.64
N PRO A 51 8.94 -2.33 -16.07
CA PRO A 51 10.13 -2.68 -15.30
C PRO A 51 10.12 -2.09 -13.88
N ALA A 52 10.90 -2.68 -12.97
CA ALA A 52 11.09 -2.13 -11.63
C ALA A 52 11.71 -0.72 -11.71
N GLY A 53 11.21 0.22 -10.90
CA GLY A 53 11.64 1.62 -10.97
C GLY A 53 11.03 2.42 -12.12
N GLY A 54 10.35 1.80 -13.08
CA GLY A 54 9.75 2.44 -14.25
C GLY A 54 8.45 3.21 -13.98
N GLY A 55 8.13 3.56 -12.74
CA GLY A 55 6.95 4.41 -12.43
C GLY A 55 5.62 3.69 -12.15
N LYS A 56 5.60 2.36 -11.98
CA LYS A 56 4.37 1.59 -11.70
C LYS A 56 3.63 2.07 -10.45
N THR A 57 4.39 2.32 -9.38
CA THR A 57 3.85 2.75 -8.08
C THR A 57 3.09 4.06 -8.21
N GLU A 58 3.65 5.01 -8.94
CA GLU A 58 3.06 6.33 -9.15
C GLU A 58 1.77 6.24 -9.99
N ALA A 59 1.70 5.31 -10.94
CA ALA A 59 0.48 5.08 -11.73
C ALA A 59 -0.69 4.62 -10.84
N PHE A 60 -0.50 3.56 -10.03
CA PHE A 60 -1.58 3.07 -9.17
C PHE A 60 -1.86 4.01 -7.99
N LEU A 61 -0.86 4.73 -7.45
CA LEU A 61 -1.09 5.75 -6.41
C LEU A 61 -1.88 6.93 -6.98
N GLY A 62 -1.60 7.34 -8.22
CA GLY A 62 -2.39 8.36 -8.91
C GLY A 62 -3.85 7.95 -9.07
N LEU A 63 -4.10 6.70 -9.44
CA LEU A 63 -5.45 6.15 -9.53
C LEU A 63 -6.14 6.06 -8.15
N ILE A 64 -5.42 5.65 -7.10
CA ILE A 64 -5.94 5.67 -5.73
C ILE A 64 -6.38 7.08 -5.36
N VAL A 65 -5.52 8.09 -5.55
CA VAL A 65 -5.84 9.49 -5.24
C VAL A 65 -7.08 9.95 -6.00
N TRP A 66 -7.16 9.68 -7.30
CA TRP A 66 -8.34 10.00 -8.08
C TRP A 66 -9.60 9.36 -7.48
N ASN A 67 -9.53 8.08 -7.12
CA ASN A 67 -10.64 7.35 -6.50
C ASN A 67 -11.05 7.96 -5.15
N LEU A 68 -10.10 8.43 -4.34
CA LEU A 68 -10.40 9.08 -3.06
C LEU A 68 -11.21 10.36 -3.23
N PHE A 69 -10.80 11.22 -4.17
CA PHE A 69 -11.52 12.45 -4.47
C PHE A 69 -12.86 12.15 -5.12
N PHE A 70 -12.91 11.20 -6.05
CA PHE A 70 -14.15 10.77 -6.68
C PHE A 70 -15.16 10.28 -5.63
N ASP A 71 -14.74 9.42 -4.70
CA ASP A 71 -15.55 8.93 -3.59
C ASP A 71 -16.14 10.09 -2.77
N ARG A 72 -15.31 11.05 -2.34
CA ARG A 72 -15.76 12.20 -1.52
C ARG A 72 -16.70 13.13 -2.28
N LEU A 73 -16.40 13.43 -3.54
CA LEU A 73 -17.19 14.32 -4.39
C LEU A 73 -18.53 13.70 -4.82
N THR A 74 -18.67 12.37 -4.72
CA THR A 74 -19.89 11.66 -5.09
C THR A 74 -20.72 11.22 -3.88
N GLY A 75 -20.35 11.59 -2.65
CA GLY A 75 -21.13 11.33 -1.44
C GLY A 75 -20.60 10.25 -0.48
N LYS A 76 -19.52 9.54 -0.84
CA LYS A 76 -18.89 8.58 0.08
C LYS A 76 -18.01 9.32 1.08
N HIS A 77 -18.62 9.68 2.20
CA HIS A 77 -17.97 10.43 3.28
C HIS A 77 -17.25 9.55 4.31
N LEU A 78 -17.51 8.24 4.33
CA LEU A 78 -16.96 7.27 5.27
C LEU A 78 -16.65 5.94 4.56
N GLY A 79 -15.67 5.20 5.08
CA GLY A 79 -15.36 3.84 4.66
C GLY A 79 -14.01 3.73 3.95
N VAL A 80 -13.65 2.49 3.65
CA VAL A 80 -12.42 2.16 2.95
C VAL A 80 -12.64 2.42 1.46
N SER A 81 -11.74 3.14 0.80
CA SER A 81 -11.80 3.42 -0.64
C SER A 81 -10.89 2.49 -1.42
N ALA A 82 -9.69 2.18 -0.89
CA ALA A 82 -8.76 1.29 -1.58
C ALA A 82 -8.00 0.33 -0.66
N PHE A 83 -7.81 -0.89 -1.15
CA PHE A 83 -6.83 -1.84 -0.63
C PHE A 83 -5.57 -1.82 -1.50
N LEU A 84 -4.41 -1.66 -0.87
CA LEU A 84 -3.11 -1.82 -1.50
C LEU A 84 -2.38 -2.98 -0.82
N ARG A 85 -2.29 -4.10 -1.51
CA ARG A 85 -1.87 -5.37 -0.95
C ARG A 85 -0.52 -5.80 -1.48
N TYR A 86 0.22 -6.46 -0.60
CA TYR A 86 1.56 -6.95 -0.84
C TYR A 86 1.65 -8.42 -0.47
N PRO A 87 2.54 -9.18 -1.11
CA PRO A 87 2.87 -10.55 -0.67
C PRO A 87 3.37 -10.58 0.77
N LEU A 88 3.52 -11.77 1.35
CA LEU A 88 3.98 -11.96 2.75
C LEU A 88 5.35 -11.37 3.11
N ARG A 89 6.13 -10.91 2.13
CA ARG A 89 7.41 -10.27 2.40
C ARG A 89 7.16 -8.92 3.06
N LEU A 90 7.96 -8.62 4.07
CA LEU A 90 7.82 -7.40 4.86
C LEU A 90 7.72 -6.18 3.93
N LEU A 91 6.62 -5.44 4.06
CA LEU A 91 6.47 -4.15 3.42
C LEU A 91 7.62 -3.25 3.87
N THR A 92 8.36 -2.72 2.91
CA THR A 92 9.43 -1.79 3.26
C THR A 92 8.83 -0.49 3.81
N TYR A 93 9.45 0.10 4.83
CA TYR A 93 9.06 1.42 5.32
C TYR A 93 8.96 2.46 4.21
N GLN A 94 9.77 2.31 3.16
CA GLN A 94 9.76 3.19 1.99
C GLN A 94 8.45 3.10 1.21
N GLN A 95 7.88 1.90 1.02
CA GLN A 95 6.59 1.73 0.35
C GLN A 95 5.45 2.37 1.16
N LEU A 96 5.41 2.12 2.48
CA LEU A 96 4.42 2.74 3.36
C LEU A 96 4.53 4.26 3.38
N GLN A 97 5.76 4.77 3.47
CA GLN A 97 6.03 6.21 3.47
C GLN A 97 5.54 6.90 2.20
N ARG A 98 5.66 6.25 1.03
CA ARG A 98 5.13 6.78 -0.24
C ARG A 98 3.61 6.94 -0.19
N VAL A 99 2.90 5.93 0.30
CA VAL A 99 1.43 5.99 0.45
C VAL A 99 1.05 7.11 1.44
N SER A 100 1.71 7.14 2.60
CA SER A 100 1.48 8.15 3.63
C SER A 100 1.67 9.58 3.11
N TRP A 101 2.75 9.85 2.37
CA TRP A 101 2.96 11.17 1.75
C TRP A 101 1.86 11.54 0.76
N VAL A 102 1.49 10.62 -0.12
CA VAL A 102 0.44 10.87 -1.10
C VAL A 102 -0.88 11.21 -0.43
N LEU A 103 -1.23 10.49 0.65
CA LEU A 103 -2.45 10.76 1.42
C LEU A 103 -2.40 12.09 2.17
N GLY A 104 -1.28 12.43 2.82
CA GLY A 104 -1.14 13.72 3.49
C GLY A 104 -1.28 14.89 2.52
N GLN A 105 -0.67 14.80 1.35
CA GLN A 105 -0.77 15.83 0.32
C GLN A 105 -2.17 15.89 -0.31
N ALA A 106 -2.83 14.75 -0.49
CA ALA A 106 -4.22 14.71 -0.94
C ALA A 106 -5.16 15.34 0.10
N GLU A 107 -4.93 15.10 1.40
CA GLU A 107 -5.71 15.68 2.48
C GLU A 107 -5.56 17.21 2.51
N GLU A 108 -4.36 17.73 2.28
CA GLU A 108 -4.16 19.18 2.18
C GLU A 108 -4.96 19.82 1.04
N VAL A 109 -5.07 19.12 -0.09
CA VAL A 109 -5.89 19.56 -1.24
C VAL A 109 -7.38 19.43 -0.92
N ARG A 110 -7.80 18.35 -0.24
CA ARG A 110 -9.19 18.17 0.19
C ARG A 110 -9.66 19.30 1.09
N LEU A 111 -8.85 19.66 2.08
CA LEU A 111 -9.12 20.75 3.01
C LEU A 111 -9.10 22.12 2.32
N SER A 112 -8.19 22.37 1.37
CA SER A 112 -8.14 23.67 0.68
C SER A 112 -9.30 23.91 -0.30
N HIS A 113 -10.08 22.88 -0.61
CA HIS A 113 -11.25 22.95 -1.48
C HIS A 113 -12.56 22.63 -0.73
N ASP A 114 -12.53 22.61 0.60
CA ASP A 114 -13.70 22.35 1.47
C ASP A 114 -14.50 21.07 1.11
N ILE A 115 -13.81 20.03 0.63
CA ILE A 115 -14.46 18.80 0.21
C ILE A 115 -14.86 17.98 1.46
N PRO A 116 -16.15 17.67 1.68
CA PRO A 116 -16.65 17.06 2.92
C PRO A 116 -16.28 15.57 3.06
N GLY A 117 -16.36 15.07 4.29
CA GLY A 117 -16.15 13.67 4.66
C GLY A 117 -14.95 13.44 5.57
N GLN A 118 -14.72 12.18 5.94
CA GLN A 118 -13.61 11.80 6.82
C GLN A 118 -12.25 12.10 6.19
N PRO A 119 -11.24 12.49 7.00
CA PRO A 119 -9.87 12.72 6.54
C PRO A 119 -9.31 11.53 5.76
N PHE A 120 -8.50 11.82 4.73
CA PHE A 120 -7.76 10.76 4.06
C PHE A 120 -6.73 10.15 5.00
N SER A 121 -6.88 8.84 5.21
CA SER A 121 -6.20 8.12 6.29
C SER A 121 -5.61 6.79 5.79
N LEU A 122 -4.57 6.35 6.50
CA LEU A 122 -3.79 5.16 6.18
C LEU A 122 -3.98 4.08 7.24
N GLY A 123 -4.39 2.88 6.85
CA GLY A 123 -4.34 1.68 7.67
C GLY A 123 -3.10 0.86 7.34
N TYR A 124 -2.30 0.50 8.34
CA TYR A 124 -1.21 -0.45 8.21
C TYR A 124 -1.67 -1.79 8.78
N TYR A 125 -2.08 -2.70 7.91
CA TYR A 125 -2.73 -3.95 8.24
C TYR A 125 -1.84 -5.15 7.90
N VAL A 126 -0.89 -5.45 8.76
CA VAL A 126 0.09 -6.51 8.54
C VAL A 126 0.23 -7.40 9.77
N GLY A 127 0.92 -8.53 9.63
CA GLY A 127 1.04 -9.55 10.68
C GLY A 127 1.48 -9.02 12.06
N GLN A 128 1.03 -9.73 13.10
CA GLN A 128 1.18 -9.39 14.52
C GLN A 128 2.63 -9.25 15.01
N SER A 129 3.60 -9.72 14.22
CA SER A 129 5.04 -9.60 14.52
C SER A 129 5.52 -8.15 14.46
N THR A 130 4.77 -7.24 13.84
CA THR A 130 5.18 -5.84 13.66
C THR A 130 4.37 -4.85 14.49
N THR A 131 3.05 -5.04 14.58
CA THR A 131 2.12 -4.17 15.32
C THR A 131 1.03 -5.05 15.95
N PRO A 132 0.44 -4.65 17.09
CA PRO A 132 -0.52 -5.50 17.78
C PRO A 132 -1.85 -5.57 17.02
N ASN A 133 -2.53 -6.71 17.09
CA ASN A 133 -3.88 -6.83 16.52
C ASN A 133 -4.93 -6.10 17.39
N ARG A 134 -4.71 -6.00 18.71
CA ARG A 134 -5.61 -5.37 19.68
C ARG A 134 -4.86 -4.83 20.88
N ILE A 135 -5.45 -3.89 21.59
CA ILE A 135 -4.96 -3.38 22.88
C ILE A 135 -5.92 -3.86 23.97
N ASN A 136 -5.55 -4.95 24.65
CA ASN A 136 -6.31 -5.48 25.78
C ASN A 136 -6.04 -4.66 27.07
N ASP A 137 -6.69 -5.00 28.18
CA ASP A 137 -6.53 -4.25 29.44
C ASP A 137 -5.11 -4.32 30.02
N ARG A 138 -4.38 -5.42 29.78
CA ARG A 138 -2.97 -5.54 30.18
C ARG A 138 -2.10 -4.59 29.35
N ASP A 139 -2.30 -4.56 28.03
CA ASP A 139 -1.59 -3.66 27.13
C ASP A 139 -1.93 -2.20 27.44
N HIS A 140 -3.19 -1.89 27.74
CA HIS A 140 -3.62 -0.55 28.14
C HIS A 140 -2.89 -0.06 29.39
N ARG A 141 -2.80 -0.90 30.45
CA ARG A 141 -2.05 -0.57 31.67
C ARG A 141 -0.57 -0.35 31.38
N ARG A 142 0.03 -1.24 30.58
CA ARG A 142 1.44 -1.16 30.19
C ARG A 142 1.73 0.12 29.38
N LEU A 143 0.96 0.39 28.34
CA LEU A 143 1.14 1.58 27.48
C LEU A 143 0.91 2.89 28.24
N ARG A 144 0.08 2.86 29.30
CA ARG A 144 -0.14 4.00 30.20
C ARG A 144 1.06 4.28 31.11
N GLN A 145 1.76 3.24 31.54
CA GLN A 145 2.93 3.36 32.42
C GLN A 145 4.23 3.59 31.62
N ASP A 146 4.46 2.77 30.60
CA ASP A 146 5.74 2.69 29.88
C ASP A 146 5.77 3.54 28.59
N GLY A 147 4.61 4.01 28.13
CA GLY A 147 4.46 4.64 26.82
C GLY A 147 4.41 3.63 25.66
N VAL A 148 4.42 4.15 24.43
CA VAL A 148 4.35 3.33 23.21
C VAL A 148 5.75 2.83 22.83
N PRO A 149 5.94 1.52 22.58
CA PRO A 149 7.22 1.00 22.10
C PRO A 149 7.66 1.66 20.78
N ALA A 150 8.92 2.14 20.73
CA ALA A 150 9.47 2.82 19.55
C ALA A 150 9.45 1.94 18.28
N ASN A 151 9.56 0.62 18.44
CA ASN A 151 9.51 -0.32 17.33
C ASN A 151 8.13 -0.39 16.65
N TRP A 152 7.06 0.19 17.22
CA TRP A 152 5.75 0.32 16.58
C TRP A 152 5.66 1.52 15.63
N GLN A 153 6.71 2.34 15.52
CA GLN A 153 6.72 3.48 14.63
C GLN A 153 6.71 3.02 13.16
N ARG A 154 5.69 3.44 12.40
CA ARG A 154 5.54 3.10 10.98
C ARG A 154 5.72 4.29 10.06
N VAL A 155 5.51 5.49 10.57
CA VAL A 155 5.76 6.74 9.87
C VAL A 155 6.93 7.45 10.54
N PHE A 156 7.99 7.67 9.77
CA PHE A 156 9.21 8.31 10.24
C PHE A 156 9.35 9.74 9.72
N ARG A 157 8.54 10.12 8.72
CA ARG A 157 8.46 11.48 8.22
C ARG A 157 7.02 11.92 8.11
N CYS A 158 6.74 13.14 8.56
CA CYS A 158 5.41 13.70 8.56
C CYS A 158 4.86 13.75 7.13
N PRO A 159 3.64 13.26 6.87
CA PRO A 159 3.07 13.29 5.53
C PRO A 159 2.64 14.69 5.07
N SER A 160 2.49 15.64 5.99
CA SER A 160 2.18 17.05 5.69
C SER A 160 3.45 17.89 5.48
N CYS A 161 4.35 17.96 6.47
CA CYS A 161 5.53 18.84 6.42
C CYS A 161 6.87 18.16 6.10
N ALA A 162 6.88 16.84 5.88
CA ALA A 162 8.08 16.02 5.62
C ALA A 162 9.18 15.99 6.71
N SER A 163 8.97 16.68 7.84
CA SER A 163 9.86 16.64 9.00
C SER A 163 10.05 15.21 9.52
N ARG A 164 11.27 14.90 9.97
CA ARG A 164 11.62 13.62 10.62
C ARG A 164 11.17 13.57 12.10
N SER A 165 10.70 14.68 12.65
CA SER A 165 10.25 14.79 14.03
C SER A 165 8.84 14.24 14.19
N VAL A 166 8.68 12.93 13.94
CA VAL A 166 7.44 12.19 14.16
C VAL A 166 7.62 11.31 15.39
N GLY A 167 6.72 11.47 16.36
CA GLY A 167 6.69 10.70 17.60
C GLY A 167 5.47 9.79 17.68
N LEU A 168 5.47 8.93 18.71
CA LEU A 168 4.34 8.11 19.13
C LEU A 168 3.80 8.60 20.46
N ARG A 169 2.47 8.62 20.61
CA ARG A 169 1.78 8.86 21.88
C ARG A 169 0.69 7.83 22.05
N TYR A 170 0.38 7.48 23.30
CA TYR A 170 -0.78 6.67 23.62
C TYR A 170 -1.92 7.54 24.13
N ASN A 171 -3.09 7.45 23.50
CA ASN A 171 -4.32 8.06 23.96
C ASN A 171 -5.10 7.04 24.80
N HIS A 172 -5.10 7.24 26.12
CA HIS A 172 -5.68 6.29 27.07
C HIS A 172 -7.20 6.18 26.92
N ASP A 173 -7.89 7.30 26.67
CA ASP A 173 -9.35 7.37 26.61
C ASP A 173 -9.87 6.64 25.38
N LEU A 174 -9.20 6.82 24.24
CA LEU A 174 -9.54 6.14 22.99
C LEU A 174 -8.90 4.76 22.84
N ARG A 175 -8.02 4.39 23.78
CA ARG A 175 -7.10 3.24 23.69
C ARG A 175 -6.38 3.17 22.35
N LEU A 176 -5.88 4.31 21.86
CA LEU A 176 -5.36 4.49 20.51
C LEU A 176 -3.86 4.84 20.53
N VAL A 177 -3.09 4.22 19.64
CA VAL A 177 -1.71 4.62 19.37
C VAL A 177 -1.69 5.68 18.27
N GLU A 178 -1.13 6.85 18.58
CA GLU A 178 -1.16 8.04 17.73
C GLU A 178 0.26 8.36 17.23
N HIS A 179 0.43 8.45 15.91
CA HIS A 179 1.57 9.17 15.33
C HIS A 179 1.26 10.67 15.38
N TYR A 180 2.24 11.49 15.73
CA TYR A 180 2.08 12.96 15.74
C TYR A 180 3.37 13.65 15.28
N CYS A 181 3.24 14.85 14.72
CA CYS A 181 4.39 15.65 14.29
C CYS A 181 4.79 16.68 15.36
N GLN A 182 6.07 16.74 15.69
CA GLN A 182 6.65 17.65 16.70
C GLN A 182 7.23 18.92 16.08
N SER A 183 7.25 19.05 14.75
CA SER A 183 7.84 20.20 14.08
C SER A 183 7.03 21.46 14.34
N ALA A 184 7.71 22.51 14.85
CA ALA A 184 7.16 23.86 14.86
C ALA A 184 6.79 24.26 13.42
N GLY A 185 5.59 24.82 13.22
CA GLY A 185 5.08 25.19 11.89
C GLY A 185 4.44 24.05 11.08
N CYS A 186 4.32 22.83 11.62
CA CYS A 186 3.50 21.81 10.96
C CYS A 186 2.02 22.19 11.03
N ARG A 187 1.28 22.08 9.92
CA ARG A 187 -0.17 22.33 9.87
C ARG A 187 -0.95 21.47 10.86
N THR A 188 -0.47 20.27 11.15
CA THR A 188 -1.13 19.39 12.11
C THR A 188 -1.10 19.93 13.53
N GLY A 189 -0.24 20.92 13.83
CA GLY A 189 -0.20 21.61 15.13
C GLY A 189 0.08 20.69 16.32
N GLY A 190 0.84 19.60 16.13
CA GLY A 190 1.02 18.57 17.15
C GLY A 190 -0.13 17.56 17.26
N GLY A 191 -1.19 17.71 16.47
CA GLY A 191 -2.30 16.77 16.37
C GLY A 191 -1.93 15.42 15.75
N ARG A 192 -2.84 14.46 15.92
CA ARG A 192 -2.71 13.09 15.42
C ARG A 192 -2.63 13.06 13.89
N LEU A 193 -1.62 12.37 13.36
CA LEU A 193 -1.56 11.96 11.95
C LEU A 193 -2.56 10.84 11.71
N GLN A 194 -3.29 10.88 10.60
CA GLN A 194 -4.36 9.93 10.30
C GLN A 194 -3.82 8.58 9.81
N VAL A 195 -3.08 7.90 10.68
CA VAL A 195 -2.42 6.62 10.45
C VAL A 195 -2.78 5.67 11.58
N TYR A 196 -3.28 4.50 11.21
CA TYR A 196 -3.72 3.46 12.13
C TYR A 196 -2.88 2.21 11.92
N ILE A 197 -2.36 1.65 13.02
CA ILE A 197 -1.41 0.52 12.98
C ILE A 197 -1.87 -0.71 13.77
N VAL A 198 -2.97 -0.58 14.52
CA VAL A 198 -3.56 -1.65 15.34
C VAL A 198 -4.80 -2.15 14.63
N ASP A 199 -4.92 -3.45 14.37
CA ASP A 199 -6.04 -3.99 13.58
C ASP A 199 -7.41 -3.56 14.10
N ASP A 200 -7.62 -3.59 15.42
CA ASP A 200 -8.86 -3.13 16.05
C ASP A 200 -9.21 -1.66 15.73
N ASP A 201 -8.20 -0.81 15.58
CA ASP A 201 -8.38 0.59 15.17
C ASP A 201 -8.71 0.72 13.69
N LEU A 202 -8.19 -0.18 12.83
CA LEU A 202 -8.54 -0.20 11.41
C LEU A 202 -10.01 -0.57 11.21
N TYR A 203 -10.50 -1.59 11.92
CA TYR A 203 -11.92 -1.94 11.83
C TYR A 203 -12.81 -0.80 12.33
N ARG A 204 -12.37 -0.07 13.35
CA ARG A 204 -13.12 1.01 13.99
C ARG A 204 -13.12 2.29 13.18
N TYR A 205 -11.96 2.78 12.75
CA TYR A 205 -11.86 4.09 12.09
C TYR A 205 -12.00 4.01 10.57
N LEU A 206 -12.01 2.81 9.98
CA LEU A 206 -12.20 2.59 8.54
C LEU A 206 -11.29 3.49 7.68
N PRO A 207 -9.97 3.31 7.79
CA PRO A 207 -9.04 4.17 7.07
C PRO A 207 -9.29 4.15 5.57
N THR A 208 -9.09 5.29 4.93
CA THR A 208 -9.43 5.49 3.52
C THR A 208 -8.64 4.54 2.61
N VAL A 209 -7.36 4.33 2.91
CA VAL A 209 -6.51 3.37 2.20
C VAL A 209 -5.90 2.40 3.19
N ILE A 210 -6.06 1.11 2.92
CA ILE A 210 -5.44 0.05 3.72
C ILE A 210 -4.28 -0.54 2.95
N VAL A 211 -3.09 -0.45 3.56
CA VAL A 211 -1.92 -1.20 3.13
C VAL A 211 -1.89 -2.52 3.90
N SER A 212 -1.93 -3.64 3.18
CA SER A 212 -2.06 -4.95 3.81
C SER A 212 -1.17 -6.04 3.21
N THR A 213 -0.86 -7.05 4.00
CA THR A 213 -0.32 -8.33 3.50
C THR A 213 -1.46 -9.28 3.14
N VAL A 214 -1.25 -10.13 2.13
CA VAL A 214 -2.28 -11.05 1.61
C VAL A 214 -2.92 -11.97 2.67
N ASP A 215 -2.17 -12.40 3.69
CA ASP A 215 -2.67 -13.25 4.77
C ASP A 215 -3.79 -12.63 5.60
N LYS A 216 -3.91 -11.30 5.62
CA LYS A 216 -4.90 -10.62 6.45
C LYS A 216 -6.33 -10.86 6.01
N LEU A 217 -6.58 -11.25 4.75
CA LEU A 217 -7.92 -11.65 4.34
C LEU A 217 -8.42 -12.90 5.09
N ALA A 218 -7.51 -13.72 5.63
CA ALA A 218 -7.89 -14.86 6.47
C ALA A 218 -8.65 -14.45 7.75
N GLN A 219 -8.61 -13.17 8.14
CA GLN A 219 -9.39 -12.66 9.27
C GLN A 219 -10.90 -12.63 9.03
N VAL A 220 -11.37 -12.82 7.79
CA VAL A 220 -12.80 -12.87 7.46
C VAL A 220 -13.58 -13.88 8.29
N GLY A 221 -12.98 -15.05 8.58
CA GLY A 221 -13.61 -16.11 9.40
C GLY A 221 -13.36 -15.98 10.90
N GLN A 222 -12.44 -15.11 11.34
CA GLN A 222 -11.98 -15.03 12.72
C GLN A 222 -12.51 -13.79 13.45
N ASN A 223 -12.85 -12.73 12.72
CA ASN A 223 -13.26 -11.47 13.32
C ASN A 223 -14.46 -10.87 12.58
N ARG A 224 -15.62 -10.83 13.25
CA ARG A 224 -16.84 -10.20 12.70
C ARG A 224 -16.63 -8.76 12.26
N ARG A 225 -15.74 -8.01 12.93
CA ARG A 225 -15.43 -6.61 12.61
C ARG A 225 -14.72 -6.43 11.27
N PHE A 226 -14.18 -7.50 10.69
CA PHE A 226 -13.59 -7.51 9.35
C PHE A 226 -14.58 -7.00 8.29
N SER A 227 -15.86 -7.36 8.42
CA SER A 227 -16.93 -6.89 7.52
C SER A 227 -17.07 -5.36 7.47
N GLN A 228 -16.65 -4.62 8.51
CA GLN A 228 -16.70 -3.16 8.51
C GLN A 228 -15.76 -2.57 7.43
N LEU A 229 -14.65 -3.25 7.12
CA LEU A 229 -13.73 -2.85 6.04
C LEU A 229 -14.37 -2.96 4.65
N PHE A 230 -15.44 -3.75 4.53
CA PHE A 230 -16.21 -3.98 3.30
C PHE A 230 -17.57 -3.28 3.32
N GLY A 231 -17.75 -2.27 4.19
CA GLY A 231 -18.93 -1.41 4.21
C GLY A 231 -20.01 -1.81 5.20
N ARG A 232 -19.83 -2.87 6.02
CA ARG A 232 -20.79 -3.21 7.07
C ARG A 232 -20.69 -2.20 8.23
N CYS A 233 -21.47 -1.12 8.16
CA CYS A 233 -21.48 -0.07 9.16
C CYS A 233 -22.92 0.40 9.42
N GLU A 234 -23.35 0.35 10.68
CA GLU A 234 -24.69 0.77 11.12
C GLU A 234 -24.66 2.19 11.68
N LEU A 235 -23.57 2.51 12.40
CA LEU A 235 -23.31 3.84 12.95
C LEU A 235 -21.82 4.16 12.90
N PHE A 236 -21.51 5.44 12.94
CA PHE A 236 -20.17 5.98 13.10
C PHE A 236 -20.16 7.04 14.19
N CYS A 237 -19.43 6.75 15.27
CA CYS A 237 -19.16 7.71 16.34
C CYS A 237 -17.88 8.48 16.02
N PRO A 238 -17.87 9.83 15.95
CA PRO A 238 -16.63 10.58 15.69
C PRO A 238 -15.52 10.33 16.72
N VAL A 239 -15.88 9.95 17.95
CA VAL A 239 -14.95 9.63 19.03
C VAL A 239 -14.45 8.18 18.92
N HIS A 240 -15.38 7.22 18.84
CA HIS A 240 -15.11 5.78 18.95
C HIS A 240 -15.23 5.00 17.64
N GLY A 241 -15.37 5.64 16.48
CA GLY A 241 -15.46 5.04 15.16
C GLY A 241 -16.74 4.24 14.84
N ALA A 242 -16.66 3.46 13.77
CA ALA A 242 -17.69 2.63 13.19
C ALA A 242 -18.06 1.44 14.08
N ALA A 243 -19.37 1.15 14.11
CA ALA A 243 -19.90 -0.06 14.72
C ALA A 243 -21.09 -0.64 13.95
N PHE A 244 -21.37 -1.93 14.19
CA PHE A 244 -22.61 -2.61 13.82
C PHE A 244 -22.95 -3.66 14.88
N ARG A 245 -24.22 -3.85 15.23
CA ARG A 245 -24.67 -4.91 16.17
C ARG A 245 -23.80 -5.04 17.42
N GLY A 246 -23.47 -3.92 18.07
CA GLY A 246 -22.62 -3.92 19.26
C GLY A 246 -21.16 -4.33 19.04
N SER A 247 -20.63 -4.21 17.81
CA SER A 247 -19.25 -4.57 17.47
C SER A 247 -18.25 -3.85 18.36
N ASN A 248 -18.55 -2.64 18.83
CA ASN A 248 -17.70 -1.83 19.69
C ASN A 248 -18.34 -1.48 21.07
N ARG A 249 -19.25 -2.33 21.57
CA ARG A 249 -20.06 -2.05 22.78
C ARG A 249 -19.26 -1.74 24.05
N TYR A 250 -18.05 -2.28 24.18
CA TYR A 250 -17.22 -2.08 25.38
C TYR A 250 -16.51 -0.72 25.42
N MET A 251 -16.42 -0.03 24.28
CA MET A 251 -15.72 1.25 24.15
C MET A 251 -16.64 2.40 23.77
N CYS A 252 -17.80 2.12 23.18
CA CYS A 252 -18.69 3.14 22.67
C CYS A 252 -20.10 2.97 23.26
N PRO A 253 -20.57 3.93 24.08
CA PRO A 253 -21.95 3.95 24.58
C PRO A 253 -22.98 3.85 23.45
N ALA A 254 -22.75 4.51 22.30
CA ALA A 254 -23.66 4.42 21.16
C ALA A 254 -23.72 3.03 20.56
N SER A 255 -22.58 2.34 20.49
CA SER A 255 -22.54 0.95 20.05
C SER A 255 -23.20 0.00 21.05
N ALA A 256 -23.12 0.28 22.36
CA ALA A 256 -23.81 -0.50 23.38
C ALA A 256 -25.33 -0.32 23.27
N ALA A 257 -25.78 0.93 23.23
CA ALA A 257 -27.18 1.29 23.03
C ALA A 257 -27.77 0.61 21.78
N ALA A 258 -27.06 0.67 20.64
CA ALA A 258 -27.47 0.03 19.40
C ALA A 258 -27.64 -1.49 19.54
N ALA A 259 -26.76 -2.14 20.31
CA ALA A 259 -26.85 -3.58 20.57
C ALA A 259 -28.10 -3.96 21.36
N ASP A 260 -28.54 -3.05 22.24
CA ASP A 260 -29.72 -3.22 23.09
C ASP A 260 -31.00 -2.69 22.41
N GLY A 261 -30.93 -2.30 21.14
CA GLY A 261 -32.08 -1.81 20.34
C GLY A 261 -32.43 -0.34 20.57
N SER A 262 -31.56 0.43 21.22
CA SER A 262 -31.73 1.85 21.48
C SER A 262 -30.79 2.71 20.65
N ARG A 263 -31.19 3.95 20.37
CA ARG A 263 -30.43 4.91 19.56
C ARG A 263 -30.06 6.11 20.41
N ILE A 264 -28.77 6.45 20.44
CA ILE A 264 -28.29 7.71 21.02
C ILE A 264 -27.74 8.59 19.90
N GLU A 265 -28.07 9.87 19.95
CA GLU A 265 -27.62 10.85 18.94
C GLU A 265 -26.26 11.46 19.28
N GLU A 266 -25.81 11.37 20.53
CA GLU A 266 -24.57 11.97 20.98
C GLU A 266 -23.72 10.99 21.80
N CYS A 267 -22.42 11.06 21.59
CA CYS A 267 -21.44 10.28 22.33
C CYS A 267 -20.16 11.08 22.52
N GLY A 268 -19.80 11.36 23.79
CA GLY A 268 -18.60 12.15 24.11
C GLY A 268 -18.65 13.58 23.56
N GLY A 269 -19.84 14.19 23.52
CA GLY A 269 -20.05 15.55 23.00
C GLY A 269 -20.03 15.67 21.47
N ALA A 270 -20.01 14.54 20.74
CA ALA A 270 -20.07 14.52 19.29
C ALA A 270 -21.33 13.80 18.79
N THR A 271 -21.94 14.33 17.73
CA THR A 271 -23.09 13.72 17.06
C THR A 271 -22.70 12.38 16.44
N VAL A 272 -23.45 11.34 16.74
CA VAL A 272 -23.30 10.00 16.17
C VAL A 272 -23.99 9.97 14.82
N LEU A 273 -23.29 9.51 13.80
CA LEU A 273 -23.85 9.34 12.47
C LEU A 273 -24.48 7.95 12.37
N TRP A 274 -25.70 7.88 11.87
CA TRP A 274 -26.42 6.62 11.67
C TRP A 274 -26.59 6.36 10.18
N GLY A 275 -26.44 5.10 9.78
CA GLY A 275 -26.54 4.66 8.40
C GLY A 275 -27.96 4.69 7.84
N PRO A 276 -28.13 4.28 6.58
CA PRO A 276 -27.12 3.64 5.73
C PRO A 276 -26.03 4.61 5.26
N PHE A 277 -24.78 4.12 5.17
CA PHE A 277 -23.67 4.88 4.62
C PHE A 277 -23.47 4.51 3.15
N GLU A 278 -23.56 5.50 2.26
CA GLU A 278 -23.41 5.27 0.82
C GLU A 278 -22.02 4.74 0.47
N ARG A 279 -21.99 3.63 -0.29
CA ARG A 279 -20.78 3.06 -0.92
C ARG A 279 -19.61 2.88 0.03
N ALA A 280 -19.87 2.54 1.29
CA ALA A 280 -18.84 2.37 2.33
C ALA A 280 -17.83 1.24 2.05
N ALA A 281 -18.13 0.36 1.08
CA ALA A 281 -17.24 -0.69 0.61
C ALA A 281 -16.08 -0.15 -0.28
N PRO A 282 -14.92 -0.82 -0.30
CA PRO A 282 -13.80 -0.50 -1.18
C PRO A 282 -14.16 -0.62 -2.67
N SER A 283 -13.77 0.37 -3.48
CA SER A 283 -13.98 0.34 -4.93
C SER A 283 -12.73 -0.09 -5.71
N LEU A 284 -11.55 0.01 -5.10
CA LEU A 284 -10.27 -0.25 -5.77
C LEU A 284 -9.38 -1.20 -4.95
N HIS A 285 -8.86 -2.23 -5.61
CA HIS A 285 -7.94 -3.20 -5.03
C HIS A 285 -6.70 -3.31 -5.91
N VAL A 286 -5.55 -3.03 -5.32
CA VAL A 286 -4.25 -3.11 -5.98
C VAL A 286 -3.46 -4.23 -5.32
N GLN A 287 -3.08 -5.25 -6.08
CA GLN A 287 -2.10 -6.25 -5.70
C GLN A 287 -0.74 -5.84 -6.29
N ASP A 288 0.16 -5.35 -5.45
CA ASP A 288 1.54 -5.08 -5.85
C ASP A 288 2.36 -6.37 -5.82
N GLU A 289 3.44 -6.39 -6.61
CA GLU A 289 4.30 -7.55 -6.78
C GLU A 289 3.54 -8.86 -7.05
N MET A 290 2.51 -8.80 -7.90
CA MET A 290 1.66 -9.94 -8.24
C MET A 290 2.49 -11.16 -8.73
N HIS A 291 3.66 -10.92 -9.34
CA HIS A 291 4.58 -12.00 -9.72
C HIS A 291 5.09 -12.86 -8.56
N LEU A 292 5.00 -12.40 -7.31
CA LEU A 292 5.38 -13.16 -6.12
C LEU A 292 4.23 -14.03 -5.58
N MET A 293 3.02 -13.85 -6.10
CA MET A 293 1.89 -14.72 -5.82
C MET A 293 2.04 -16.01 -6.65
N ARG A 294 2.83 -16.95 -6.14
CA ARG A 294 3.11 -18.24 -6.79
C ARG A 294 2.86 -19.42 -5.85
N GLU A 295 2.73 -20.60 -6.46
CA GLU A 295 2.69 -21.89 -5.77
C GLU A 295 1.65 -21.91 -4.63
N GLY A 296 1.98 -22.50 -3.48
CA GLY A 296 1.06 -22.66 -2.36
C GLY A 296 0.49 -21.35 -1.85
N LEU A 297 1.28 -20.27 -1.83
CA LEU A 297 0.80 -18.96 -1.34
C LEU A 297 -0.35 -18.44 -2.20
N ALA A 298 -0.21 -18.48 -3.53
CA ALA A 298 -1.25 -18.06 -4.46
C ALA A 298 -2.51 -18.92 -4.35
N THR A 299 -2.34 -20.24 -4.24
CA THR A 299 -3.46 -21.17 -4.12
C THR A 299 -4.27 -20.93 -2.86
N PHE A 300 -3.64 -20.69 -1.72
CA PHE A 300 -4.38 -20.38 -0.49
C PHE A 300 -5.02 -19.00 -0.53
N ASP A 301 -4.29 -17.99 -1.02
CA ASP A 301 -4.80 -16.62 -1.12
C ASP A 301 -6.03 -16.51 -2.02
N SER A 302 -6.07 -17.23 -3.15
CA SER A 302 -7.19 -17.16 -4.10
C SER A 302 -8.54 -17.52 -3.48
N HIS A 303 -8.58 -18.37 -2.45
CA HIS A 303 -9.80 -18.70 -1.72
C HIS A 303 -10.29 -17.51 -0.89
N TYR A 304 -9.37 -16.80 -0.23
CA TYR A 304 -9.69 -15.60 0.53
C TYR A 304 -10.06 -14.42 -0.36
N GLU A 305 -9.41 -14.30 -1.52
CA GLU A 305 -9.75 -13.32 -2.57
C GLU A 305 -11.19 -13.52 -3.05
N THR A 306 -11.53 -14.76 -3.39
CA THR A 306 -12.88 -15.14 -3.83
C THR A 306 -13.91 -14.89 -2.72
N THR A 307 -13.56 -15.19 -1.46
CA THR A 307 -14.43 -14.91 -0.32
C THR A 307 -14.65 -13.41 -0.14
N ALA A 308 -13.60 -12.59 -0.27
CA ALA A 308 -13.70 -11.14 -0.13
C ALA A 308 -14.52 -10.51 -1.27
N LEU A 309 -14.41 -11.03 -2.51
CA LEU A 309 -15.28 -10.66 -3.65
C LEU A 309 -16.75 -10.84 -3.30
N GLU A 310 -17.11 -12.05 -2.87
CA GLU A 310 -18.49 -12.42 -2.58
C GLU A 310 -19.02 -11.68 -1.35
N LEU A 311 -18.17 -11.49 -0.32
CA LEU A 311 -18.53 -10.69 0.85
C LEU A 311 -18.92 -9.27 0.44
N GLN A 312 -18.12 -8.60 -0.40
CA GLN A 312 -18.45 -7.26 -0.86
C GLN A 312 -19.75 -7.25 -1.68
N ARG A 313 -19.92 -8.20 -2.60
CA ARG A 313 -21.17 -8.32 -3.38
C ARG A 313 -22.38 -8.42 -2.47
N SER A 314 -22.28 -9.22 -1.40
CA SER A 314 -23.35 -9.43 -0.44
C SER A 314 -23.64 -8.23 0.47
N ILE A 315 -22.62 -7.43 0.82
CA ILE A 315 -22.78 -6.28 1.74
C ILE A 315 -23.25 -5.02 0.99
N ALA A 316 -22.78 -4.82 -0.23
CA ALA A 316 -23.04 -3.61 -0.99
C ALA A 316 -24.22 -3.75 -1.97
N ASP A 317 -25.06 -4.77 -1.82
CA ASP A 317 -26.17 -5.11 -2.75
C ASP A 317 -25.73 -5.11 -4.23
N GLY A 318 -24.50 -5.53 -4.50
CA GLY A 318 -23.88 -5.49 -5.84
C GLY A 318 -23.59 -4.09 -6.41
N SER A 319 -23.93 -3.00 -5.70
CA SER A 319 -23.85 -1.62 -6.21
C SER A 319 -22.43 -1.06 -6.34
N THR A 320 -21.46 -1.60 -5.60
CA THR A 320 -20.05 -1.18 -5.70
C THR A 320 -19.20 -2.28 -6.33
N GLY A 321 -18.87 -2.10 -7.60
CA GLY A 321 -17.96 -2.99 -8.30
C GLY A 321 -16.53 -2.99 -7.76
N TRP A 322 -15.83 -4.12 -7.93
CA TRP A 322 -14.40 -4.26 -7.63
C TRP A 322 -13.56 -3.96 -8.86
N SER A 323 -12.88 -2.82 -8.86
CA SER A 323 -11.75 -2.64 -9.78
C SER A 323 -10.51 -3.29 -9.20
N LEU A 324 -9.98 -4.29 -9.91
CA LEU A 324 -8.77 -5.03 -9.52
C LEU A 324 -7.60 -4.66 -10.43
N ILE A 325 -6.46 -4.39 -9.80
CA ILE A 325 -5.21 -4.09 -10.48
C ILE A 325 -4.12 -5.01 -9.95
N GLY A 326 -3.48 -5.75 -10.85
CA GLY A 326 -2.27 -6.53 -10.56
C GLY A 326 -1.05 -5.79 -11.08
N ALA A 327 -0.25 -5.19 -10.20
CA ALA A 327 1.02 -4.60 -10.58
C ALA A 327 2.13 -5.67 -10.55
N THR A 328 2.88 -5.77 -11.64
CA THR A 328 3.90 -6.82 -11.79
C THR A 328 5.12 -6.34 -12.57
N ALA A 329 6.30 -6.87 -12.24
CA ALA A 329 7.53 -6.69 -13.01
C ALA A 329 7.67 -7.72 -14.14
N THR A 330 7.03 -8.88 -14.02
CA THR A 330 7.07 -9.96 -15.02
C THR A 330 5.69 -10.19 -15.59
N ILE A 331 5.60 -10.30 -16.92
CA ILE A 331 4.31 -10.43 -17.62
C ILE A 331 3.99 -11.87 -18.07
N GLU A 332 4.96 -12.78 -18.04
CA GLU A 332 4.74 -14.16 -18.51
C GLU A 332 3.63 -14.86 -17.71
N GLY A 333 2.72 -15.56 -18.40
CA GLY A 333 1.64 -16.32 -17.78
C GLY A 333 0.56 -15.48 -17.08
N TYR A 334 0.54 -14.15 -17.24
CA TYR A 334 -0.36 -13.26 -16.47
C TYR A 334 -1.85 -13.61 -16.57
N ARG A 335 -2.31 -14.14 -17.72
CA ARG A 335 -3.71 -14.54 -17.92
C ARG A 335 -4.09 -15.73 -17.05
N ALA A 336 -3.25 -16.76 -17.03
CA ALA A 336 -3.45 -17.92 -16.16
C ALA A 336 -3.37 -17.51 -14.69
N GLN A 337 -2.41 -16.64 -14.33
CA GLN A 337 -2.30 -16.14 -12.96
C GLN A 337 -3.52 -15.32 -12.54
N ALA A 338 -4.04 -14.45 -13.41
CA ALA A 338 -5.27 -13.69 -13.17
C ALA A 338 -6.47 -14.60 -12.93
N ASN A 339 -6.62 -15.63 -13.76
CA ASN A 339 -7.69 -16.59 -13.64
C ASN A 339 -7.57 -17.41 -12.35
N HIS A 340 -6.39 -17.95 -12.03
CA HIS A 340 -6.21 -18.77 -10.83
C HIS A 340 -6.36 -18.00 -9.52
N LEU A 341 -5.99 -16.71 -9.48
CA LEU A 341 -6.11 -15.89 -8.27
C LEU A 341 -7.50 -15.28 -8.09
N TYR A 342 -8.11 -14.80 -9.17
CA TYR A 342 -9.29 -13.93 -9.10
C TYR A 342 -10.49 -14.45 -9.88
N LEU A 343 -10.36 -15.56 -10.62
CA LEU A 343 -11.35 -16.04 -11.58
C LEU A 343 -11.74 -14.96 -12.62
N ARG A 344 -10.76 -14.16 -13.05
CA ARG A 344 -10.94 -13.04 -13.99
C ARG A 344 -10.00 -13.13 -15.18
N ASP A 345 -10.45 -12.55 -16.29
CA ASP A 345 -9.61 -12.37 -17.47
C ASP A 345 -8.56 -11.28 -17.23
N GLY A 346 -7.29 -11.62 -17.38
CA GLY A 346 -6.20 -10.66 -17.33
C GLY A 346 -6.16 -9.79 -18.59
N VAL A 347 -6.11 -8.47 -18.42
CA VAL A 347 -5.80 -7.50 -19.48
C VAL A 347 -4.52 -6.78 -19.12
N ARG A 348 -3.47 -6.97 -19.90
CA ARG A 348 -2.20 -6.27 -19.68
C ARG A 348 -2.25 -4.83 -20.17
N PHE A 349 -1.62 -3.96 -19.41
CA PHE A 349 -1.26 -2.60 -19.78
C PHE A 349 0.22 -2.35 -19.46
N PRO A 350 1.00 -1.82 -20.42
CA PRO A 350 0.61 -1.53 -21.78
C PRO A 350 0.38 -2.81 -22.62
N ALA A 351 -0.37 -2.65 -23.70
CA ALA A 351 -0.46 -3.67 -24.75
C ALA A 351 0.92 -3.81 -25.43
N PRO A 352 1.25 -5.00 -26.00
CA PRO A 352 2.50 -5.15 -26.73
C PRO A 352 2.50 -4.20 -27.94
N GLY A 353 3.68 -3.69 -28.28
CA GLY A 353 3.87 -2.96 -29.53
C GLY A 353 3.85 -3.89 -30.74
N PRO A 354 3.99 -3.33 -31.95
CA PRO A 354 4.14 -4.11 -33.18
C PRO A 354 5.43 -4.95 -33.19
N GLU A 355 6.45 -4.56 -32.41
CA GLU A 355 7.72 -5.27 -32.29
C GLU A 355 7.87 -5.88 -30.88
N ALA A 356 8.78 -6.85 -30.75
CA ALA A 356 8.95 -7.60 -29.51
C ALA A 356 9.48 -6.75 -28.34
N TYR A 357 10.30 -5.74 -28.63
CA TYR A 357 11.04 -4.97 -27.63
C TYR A 357 10.75 -3.46 -27.65
N THR A 358 9.92 -3.00 -28.59
CA THR A 358 9.53 -1.60 -28.71
C THR A 358 8.01 -1.48 -28.63
N SER A 359 7.54 -0.42 -28.02
CA SER A 359 6.13 -0.05 -27.98
C SER A 359 6.00 1.47 -27.91
N PHE A 360 4.76 1.96 -27.98
CA PHE A 360 4.48 3.38 -27.76
C PHE A 360 4.96 3.91 -26.39
N TYR A 361 5.16 3.05 -25.39
CA TYR A 361 5.48 3.46 -24.03
C TYR A 361 6.89 3.12 -23.55
N TYR A 362 7.60 2.26 -24.28
CA TYR A 362 8.94 1.82 -23.92
C TYR A 362 9.72 1.39 -25.14
N GLU A 363 11.02 1.53 -25.07
CA GLU A 363 12.00 1.04 -26.05
C GLU A 363 13.19 0.47 -25.27
N THR A 364 13.91 -0.48 -25.85
CA THR A 364 15.13 -1.02 -25.24
C THR A 364 16.25 0.02 -25.35
N ASP A 365 16.93 0.26 -24.23
CA ASP A 365 18.16 1.03 -24.22
C ASP A 365 19.35 0.08 -24.36
N ASP A 366 19.87 -0.04 -25.58
CA ASP A 366 21.01 -0.93 -25.91
C ASP A 366 22.35 -0.43 -25.32
N ALA A 367 22.43 0.85 -24.93
CA ALA A 367 23.62 1.41 -24.28
C ALA A 367 23.66 1.09 -22.78
N LEU A 368 22.51 0.82 -22.17
CA LEU A 368 22.40 0.50 -20.76
C LEU A 368 22.84 -0.95 -20.50
N LEU A 369 24.08 -1.13 -20.06
CA LEU A 369 24.57 -2.41 -19.55
C LEU A 369 23.78 -2.82 -18.29
N GLY A 370 22.86 -3.77 -18.46
CA GLY A 370 22.08 -4.37 -17.39
C GLY A 370 22.90 -5.37 -16.54
N ARG A 371 22.34 -6.54 -16.27
CA ARG A 371 23.08 -7.62 -15.59
C ARG A 371 23.88 -8.44 -16.59
N LEU A 372 25.17 -8.57 -16.37
CA LEU A 372 26.01 -9.53 -17.09
C LEU A 372 25.78 -10.93 -16.49
N TYR A 373 25.26 -11.85 -17.29
CA TYR A 373 25.13 -13.26 -16.91
C TYR A 373 26.32 -14.04 -17.43
N VAL A 374 27.11 -14.63 -16.53
CA VAL A 374 28.25 -15.48 -16.88
C VAL A 374 27.91 -16.92 -16.52
N GLY A 375 27.82 -17.80 -17.52
CA GLY A 375 27.65 -19.23 -17.33
C GLY A 375 28.99 -19.95 -17.21
N VAL A 376 29.16 -20.80 -16.19
CA VAL A 376 30.35 -21.63 -16.01
C VAL A 376 29.95 -23.10 -16.12
N LEU A 377 30.43 -23.78 -17.16
CA LEU A 377 30.23 -25.22 -17.33
C LEU A 377 31.45 -25.99 -16.80
N GLY A 378 31.26 -26.74 -15.73
CA GLY A 378 32.29 -27.65 -15.21
C GLY A 378 32.34 -28.95 -16.02
N VAL A 379 33.37 -29.14 -16.84
CA VAL A 379 33.58 -30.40 -17.57
C VAL A 379 34.10 -31.46 -16.59
N GLY A 380 33.43 -32.62 -16.51
CA GLY A 380 33.86 -33.75 -15.69
C GLY A 380 33.68 -33.58 -14.18
N ARG A 381 32.91 -32.58 -13.71
CA ARG A 381 32.59 -32.38 -12.29
C ARG A 381 31.10 -32.08 -12.11
N THR A 382 30.59 -32.38 -10.92
CA THR A 382 29.22 -31.99 -10.53
C THR A 382 29.11 -30.47 -10.37
N HIS A 383 27.88 -29.95 -10.30
CA HIS A 383 27.64 -28.51 -10.17
C HIS A 383 28.25 -27.93 -8.88
N THR A 384 28.24 -28.67 -7.77
CA THR A 384 28.64 -28.17 -6.44
C THR A 384 30.12 -27.75 -6.36
N PRO A 385 31.11 -28.57 -6.79
CA PRO A 385 32.51 -28.15 -6.82
C PRO A 385 32.79 -26.96 -7.75
N SER A 386 32.07 -26.89 -8.87
CA SER A 386 32.19 -25.81 -9.85
C SER A 386 31.73 -24.48 -9.27
N VAL A 387 30.58 -24.48 -8.58
CA VAL A 387 30.05 -23.31 -7.85
C VAL A 387 30.99 -22.92 -6.71
N ALA A 388 31.44 -23.88 -5.89
CA ALA A 388 32.35 -23.60 -4.78
C ALA A 388 33.67 -22.98 -5.26
N ARG A 389 34.24 -23.47 -6.37
CA ARG A 389 35.46 -22.92 -6.96
C ARG A 389 35.25 -21.52 -7.53
N ALA A 390 34.14 -21.30 -8.24
CA ALA A 390 33.82 -19.97 -8.79
C ALA A 390 33.65 -18.93 -7.67
N ILE A 391 32.94 -19.29 -6.60
CA ILE A 391 32.77 -18.44 -5.42
C ILE A 391 34.11 -18.17 -4.73
N ALA A 392 34.95 -19.20 -4.55
CA ALA A 392 36.27 -19.03 -3.93
C ALA A 392 37.18 -18.09 -4.74
N LEU A 393 37.21 -18.24 -6.08
CA LEU A 393 37.95 -17.35 -6.96
C LEU A 393 37.41 -15.91 -6.90
N LEU A 394 36.08 -15.73 -6.88
CA LEU A 394 35.47 -14.42 -6.71
C LEU A 394 35.89 -13.77 -5.39
N TYR A 395 35.84 -14.51 -4.27
CA TYR A 395 36.28 -13.99 -2.97
C TYR A 395 37.77 -13.64 -2.96
N GLN A 396 38.62 -14.46 -3.57
CA GLN A 396 40.06 -14.19 -3.68
C GLN A 396 40.32 -12.90 -4.47
N ILE A 397 39.61 -12.70 -5.59
CA ILE A 397 39.69 -11.47 -6.38
C ILE A 397 39.22 -10.28 -5.54
N VAL A 398 38.03 -10.35 -4.93
CA VAL A 398 37.46 -9.25 -4.13
C VAL A 398 38.35 -8.88 -2.93
N ASP A 399 38.90 -9.87 -2.22
CA ASP A 399 39.83 -9.64 -1.10
C ASP A 399 41.16 -9.03 -1.59
N GLY A 400 41.67 -9.50 -2.73
CA GLY A 400 42.82 -8.90 -3.41
C GLY A 400 42.57 -7.43 -3.76
N ILE A 401 41.41 -7.10 -4.33
CA ILE A 401 41.00 -5.73 -4.66
C ILE A 401 40.92 -4.87 -3.40
N ARG A 402 40.29 -5.36 -2.32
CA ARG A 402 40.18 -4.62 -1.05
C ARG A 402 41.56 -4.29 -0.47
N ARG A 403 42.46 -5.28 -0.42
CA ARG A 403 43.83 -5.08 0.09
C ARG A 403 44.65 -4.15 -0.80
N GLY A 404 44.52 -4.29 -2.12
CA GLY A 404 45.16 -3.43 -3.11
C GLY A 404 44.70 -1.97 -2.98
N ALA A 405 43.39 -1.73 -2.98
CA ALA A 405 42.81 -0.38 -2.85
C ALA A 405 43.14 0.30 -1.51
N THR A 406 43.44 -0.47 -0.45
CA THR A 406 43.88 0.10 0.84
C THR A 406 45.35 0.54 0.81
N ARG A 407 46.15 0.00 -0.11
CA ARG A 407 47.58 0.30 -0.25
C ARG A 407 47.86 1.32 -1.36
N ASP A 408 47.20 1.16 -2.51
CA ASP A 408 47.35 2.01 -3.69
C ASP A 408 46.10 1.87 -4.60
N LEU A 409 45.33 2.94 -4.71
CA LEU A 409 44.09 2.99 -5.49
C LEU A 409 44.35 3.05 -7.00
N GLU A 410 45.45 3.64 -7.44
CA GLU A 410 45.77 3.78 -8.87
C GLU A 410 46.27 2.46 -9.45
N ALA A 411 47.19 1.79 -8.77
CA ALA A 411 47.67 0.47 -9.17
C ALA A 411 46.55 -0.60 -9.17
N ALA A 412 45.61 -0.51 -8.22
CA ALA A 412 44.44 -1.38 -8.21
C ALA A 412 43.50 -1.11 -9.40
N ASN A 413 43.32 0.14 -9.80
CA ASN A 413 42.54 0.52 -10.97
C ASN A 413 43.18 0.06 -12.28
N GLU A 414 44.51 0.15 -12.39
CA GLU A 414 45.27 -0.28 -13.57
C GLU A 414 45.24 -1.81 -13.73
N TYR A 415 45.47 -2.57 -12.66
CA TYR A 415 45.41 -4.04 -12.66
C TYR A 415 44.03 -4.58 -13.07
N LEU A 416 42.96 -3.87 -12.68
CA LEU A 416 41.58 -4.25 -13.00
C LEU A 416 41.08 -3.65 -14.31
N ASN A 417 41.90 -2.85 -15.00
CA ASN A 417 41.55 -2.15 -16.22
C ASN A 417 40.28 -1.26 -16.06
N LEU A 418 40.12 -0.65 -14.87
CA LEU A 418 38.96 0.19 -14.52
C LEU A 418 39.06 1.64 -15.04
N ALA A 419 40.20 1.99 -15.66
CA ALA A 419 40.50 3.35 -16.15
C ALA A 419 39.52 3.89 -17.22
N GLY A 420 38.62 3.06 -17.76
CA GLY A 420 37.56 3.48 -18.69
C GLY A 420 36.25 3.94 -18.03
N ALA A 421 36.07 3.76 -16.71
CA ALA A 421 34.89 4.22 -16.00
C ALA A 421 35.16 5.61 -15.38
N SER A 422 35.10 6.66 -16.19
CA SER A 422 35.18 8.04 -15.70
C SER A 422 34.08 8.28 -14.67
N LEU A 423 34.42 8.26 -13.39
CA LEU A 423 33.62 8.92 -12.36
C LEU A 423 33.77 10.41 -12.59
N ASP A 424 32.78 10.98 -13.28
CA ASP A 424 32.63 12.40 -13.51
C ASP A 424 32.48 13.12 -12.17
N ARG A 425 33.61 13.43 -11.53
CA ARG A 425 33.70 14.26 -10.33
C ARG A 425 33.83 15.71 -10.79
N SER A 426 32.77 16.27 -11.36
CA SER A 426 32.67 17.71 -11.55
C SER A 426 31.23 18.20 -11.42
N SER A 427 30.78 18.41 -10.17
CA SER A 427 29.90 19.52 -9.76
C SER A 427 29.40 19.35 -8.33
N SER A 428 30.14 19.93 -7.38
CA SER A 428 29.62 20.57 -6.15
C SER A 428 30.79 21.15 -5.37
N GLY A 429 31.20 22.34 -5.80
CA GLY A 429 31.71 23.36 -4.88
C GLY A 429 30.53 24.16 -4.34
#